data_AF-A0A846TBU3-F1
#
_entry.id   AF-A0A846TBU3-F1
#
_cell.length_a   1.000
_cell.length_b   1.000
_cell.length_c   1.000
_cell.angle_alpha   90.00
_cell.angle_beta   90.00
_cell.angle_gamma   90.00
#
_symmetry.space_group_name_H-M   'P 1'
#
loop_
_entity.id
_entity.type
_entity.pdbx_description
1 polymer ?
#
loop_
_entity_poly.entity_id
_entity_poly.type
_entity_poly.pdbx_seq_one_letter_code
_entity_poly.pdbx_strand_id
1 'polypeptide(L)'
;MVDYIESSRPAYPLDDIRAAADQHRIRYEGRKVSSDIRNLLYTLEDVANCISGLQTRQFQKSLKYKDSSCYDVYIRDFRHDEDKPADRIYMKLRLLDTGQLVIGIGSFHV
;
A
#
# COMPACT_ATOMS: atom_id res chain seq x y z
N MET A 1 19.88 10.71 6.38
CA MET A 1 18.93 10.53 7.50
C MET A 1 17.56 10.85 6.93
N VAL A 2 16.66 9.87 6.86
CA VAL A 2 15.31 10.11 6.33
C VAL A 2 14.45 10.52 7.52
N ASP A 3 14.24 11.83 7.67
CA ASP A 3 13.49 12.37 8.80
C ASP A 3 11.99 12.29 8.50
N TYR A 4 11.33 11.33 9.13
CA TYR A 4 9.88 11.28 9.24
C TYR A 4 9.47 11.21 10.71
N ILE A 5 8.24 11.64 10.99
CA ILE A 5 7.60 11.46 12.30
C ILE A 5 6.62 10.30 12.16
N GLU A 6 6.66 9.36 13.11
CA GLU A 6 5.71 8.25 13.17
C GLU A 6 4.46 8.62 13.98
N SER A 7 3.30 8.13 13.55
CA SER A 7 2.04 8.21 14.28
C SER A 7 1.40 6.81 14.35
N SER A 8 0.80 6.50 15.49
CA SER A 8 0.02 5.26 15.70
C SER A 8 -1.43 5.37 15.25
N ARG A 9 -1.82 6.52 14.68
CA ARG A 9 -3.15 6.74 14.10
C ARG A 9 -3.03 6.89 12.58
N PRO A 10 -3.88 6.21 11.79
CA PRO A 10 -3.96 6.39 10.35
C PRO A 10 -4.18 7.86 9.99
N ALA A 11 -3.51 8.32 8.95
CA ALA A 11 -3.71 9.65 8.38
C ALA A 11 -4.93 9.67 7.45
N TYR A 12 -5.29 8.53 6.87
CA TYR A 12 -6.40 8.38 5.94
C TYR A 12 -7.45 7.42 6.49
N PRO A 13 -8.76 7.68 6.27
CA PRO A 13 -9.80 6.69 6.53
C PRO A 13 -9.56 5.44 5.67
N LEU A 14 -9.59 4.27 6.29
CA LEU A 14 -9.35 3.01 5.57
C LEU A 14 -10.38 2.77 4.46
N ASP A 15 -11.64 3.18 4.68
CA ASP A 15 -12.69 3.00 3.69
C ASP A 15 -12.45 3.84 2.43
N ASP A 16 -11.84 5.03 2.55
CA ASP A 16 -11.47 5.85 1.39
C ASP A 16 -10.32 5.22 0.59
N ILE A 17 -9.34 4.62 1.30
CA ILE A 17 -8.25 3.86 0.68
C ILE A 17 -8.81 2.67 -0.11
N ARG A 18 -9.74 1.90 0.49
CA ARG A 18 -10.39 0.76 -0.17
C ARG A 18 -11.18 1.21 -1.39
N ALA A 19 -11.98 2.27 -1.26
CA ALA A 19 -12.77 2.81 -2.36
C ALA A 19 -11.90 3.28 -3.53
N ALA A 20 -10.76 3.93 -3.27
CA ALA A 20 -9.82 4.33 -4.31
C ALA A 20 -9.21 3.12 -5.04
N ALA A 21 -8.92 2.03 -4.32
CA ALA A 21 -8.43 0.79 -4.89
C ALA A 21 -9.49 0.07 -5.73
N ASP A 22 -10.72 -0.06 -5.24
CA ASP A 22 -11.86 -0.67 -5.96
C ASP A 22 -12.16 0.06 -7.28
N GLN A 23 -11.96 1.39 -7.29
CA GLN A 23 -12.13 2.21 -8.49
C GLN A 23 -10.89 2.22 -9.40
N HIS A 24 -9.86 1.42 -9.10
CA HIS A 24 -8.57 1.38 -9.81
C HIS A 24 -7.88 2.75 -9.92
N ARG A 25 -8.12 3.66 -8.97
CA ARG A 25 -7.51 5.00 -8.93
C ARG A 25 -6.10 4.93 -8.33
N ILE A 26 -5.27 4.05 -8.88
CA ILE A 26 -3.98 3.67 -8.33
C ILE A 26 -2.84 4.30 -9.14
N ARG A 27 -1.84 4.83 -8.43
CA ARG A 27 -0.56 5.29 -9.01
C ARG A 27 0.61 4.69 -8.24
N TYR A 28 1.50 3.99 -8.94
CA TYR A 28 2.71 3.47 -8.31
C TYR A 28 3.74 4.57 -8.05
N GLU A 29 4.41 4.49 -6.90
CA GLU A 29 5.46 5.42 -6.49
C GLU A 29 6.76 5.13 -7.25
N GLY A 30 6.78 5.57 -8.50
CA GLY A 30 7.95 5.49 -9.37
C GLY A 30 8.22 4.09 -9.94
N ARG A 31 9.30 4.02 -10.75
CA ARG A 31 9.61 2.83 -11.57
C ARG A 31 10.01 1.61 -10.75
N LYS A 32 10.61 1.81 -9.56
CA LYS A 32 11.06 0.70 -8.70
C LYS A 32 9.88 -0.12 -8.19
N VAL A 33 8.83 0.55 -7.71
CA VAL A 33 7.61 -0.11 -7.22
C VAL A 33 6.93 -0.89 -8.34
N SER A 34 6.90 -0.33 -9.55
CA SER A 34 6.39 -1.05 -10.73
C SER A 34 7.19 -2.31 -11.06
N SER A 35 8.51 -2.30 -10.84
CA SER A 35 9.35 -3.49 -11.01
C SER A 35 9.13 -4.52 -9.90
N ASP A 36 8.98 -4.09 -8.63
CA ASP A 36 8.72 -5.00 -7.52
C ASP A 36 7.37 -5.73 -7.69
N ILE A 37 6.33 -5.00 -8.12
CA ILE A 37 5.02 -5.59 -8.46
C ILE A 37 5.13 -6.60 -9.60
N ARG A 38 5.90 -6.27 -10.66
CA ARG A 38 6.15 -7.19 -11.77
C ARG A 38 6.89 -8.44 -11.33
N ASN A 39 7.87 -8.30 -10.43
CA ASN A 39 8.65 -9.43 -9.91
C ASN A 39 7.80 -10.37 -9.04
N LEU A 40 6.81 -9.82 -8.34
CA LEU A 40 5.78 -10.59 -7.63
C LEU A 40 4.76 -11.24 -8.57
N LEU A 41 4.81 -10.92 -9.87
CA LEU A 41 3.85 -11.33 -10.89
C LEU A 41 2.43 -10.81 -10.62
N TYR A 42 2.31 -9.68 -9.91
CA TYR A 42 1.02 -9.09 -9.58
C TYR A 42 0.53 -8.19 -10.71
N THR A 43 -0.75 -8.33 -11.03
CA THR A 43 -1.47 -7.41 -11.90
C THR A 43 -1.94 -6.18 -11.12
N LEU A 44 -2.45 -5.18 -11.84
CA LEU A 44 -3.13 -4.04 -11.20
C LEU A 44 -4.34 -4.50 -10.38
N GLU A 45 -5.07 -5.51 -10.86
CA GLU A 45 -6.23 -6.08 -10.21
C GLU A 45 -5.84 -6.80 -8.91
N ASP A 46 -4.74 -7.56 -8.91
CA ASP A 46 -4.21 -8.18 -7.69
C ASP A 46 -3.86 -7.13 -6.63
N VAL A 47 -3.22 -6.04 -7.05
CA VAL A 47 -2.88 -4.92 -6.15
C VAL A 47 -4.14 -4.24 -5.61
N ALA A 48 -5.14 -4.00 -6.47
CA ALA A 48 -6.42 -3.43 -6.07
C ALA A 48 -7.14 -4.33 -5.04
N ASN A 49 -7.25 -5.63 -5.33
CA ASN A 49 -7.84 -6.64 -4.44
C ASN A 49 -7.10 -6.78 -3.11
N CYS A 50 -5.77 -6.67 -3.14
CA CYS A 50 -4.95 -6.66 -1.93
C CYS A 50 -5.24 -5.43 -1.05
N ILE A 51 -5.49 -4.27 -1.64
CA ILE A 51 -5.72 -3.04 -0.89
C ILE A 51 -7.18 -2.94 -0.42
N SER A 52 -8.15 -3.27 -1.28
CA SER A 52 -9.56 -3.23 -0.93
C SER A 52 -9.91 -4.19 0.23
N GLY A 53 -9.22 -5.33 0.31
CA GLY A 53 -9.36 -6.26 1.43
C GLY A 53 -8.55 -5.93 2.69
N LEU A 54 -7.83 -4.79 2.76
CA LEU A 54 -7.10 -4.40 3.97
C LEU A 54 -8.05 -4.26 5.16
N GLN A 55 -7.57 -4.52 6.37
CA GLN A 55 -8.29 -4.42 7.63
C GLN A 55 -7.52 -3.50 8.59
N THR A 56 -8.21 -2.87 9.53
CA THR A 56 -7.59 -1.95 10.50
C THR A 56 -6.43 -2.59 11.28
N ARG A 57 -6.52 -3.90 11.59
CA ARG A 57 -5.45 -4.63 12.29
C ARG A 57 -4.13 -4.76 11.52
N GLN A 58 -4.14 -4.50 10.22
CA GLN A 58 -2.95 -4.56 9.36
C GLN A 58 -2.21 -3.23 9.29
N PHE A 59 -2.83 -2.14 9.77
CA PHE A 59 -2.18 -0.85 9.93
C PHE A 59 -1.03 -0.97 10.93
N GLN A 60 0.12 -0.40 10.57
CA GLN A 60 1.31 -0.40 11.42
C GLN A 60 1.55 0.99 12.00
N LYS A 61 1.55 2.01 11.14
CA LYS A 61 1.91 3.39 11.48
C LYS A 61 1.70 4.32 10.31
N SER A 62 1.64 5.62 10.58
CA SER A 62 1.73 6.67 9.57
C SER A 62 3.10 7.32 9.62
N LEU A 63 3.65 7.64 8.45
CA LEU A 63 4.95 8.28 8.27
C LEU A 63 4.74 9.68 7.69
N LYS A 64 5.00 10.73 8.47
CA LYS A 64 4.94 12.11 8.01
C LYS A 64 6.33 12.63 7.71
N TYR A 65 6.61 12.91 6.44
CA TYR A 65 7.87 13.40 5.93
C TYR A 65 7.96 14.94 5.99
N LYS A 66 9.19 15.48 5.89
CA LYS A 66 9.45 16.94 5.89
C LYS A 66 8.81 17.70 4.74
N ASP A 67 8.65 17.07 3.59
CA ASP A 67 7.96 17.61 2.41
C ASP A 67 6.43 17.61 2.56
N SER A 68 5.93 17.35 3.78
CA SER A 68 4.50 17.19 4.11
C SER A 68 3.82 15.96 3.50
N SER A 69 4.57 15.09 2.82
CA SER A 69 4.05 13.81 2.38
C SER A 69 3.73 12.93 3.59
N CYS A 70 2.55 12.31 3.58
CA CYS A 70 2.13 11.36 4.61
C CYS A 70 1.82 10.01 3.96
N TYR A 71 2.22 8.92 4.61
CA TYR A 71 1.94 7.57 4.16
C TYR A 71 1.47 6.72 5.32
N ASP A 72 0.36 6.02 5.14
CA ASP A 72 -0.08 4.96 6.05
C ASP A 72 0.57 3.63 5.62
N VAL A 73 1.19 2.97 6.60
CA VAL A 73 1.92 1.71 6.41
C VAL A 73 1.03 0.56 6.80
N TYR A 74 0.91 -0.42 5.90
CA TYR A 74 0.18 -1.65 6.13
C TYR A 74 1.08 -2.85 5.86
N ILE A 75 0.87 -3.92 6.63
CA ILE A 75 1.46 -5.23 6.36
C ILE A 75 0.33 -6.24 6.26
N ARG A 76 0.27 -6.97 5.14
CA ARG A 76 -0.75 -7.97 4.88
C ARG A 76 -0.12 -9.20 4.23
N ASP A 77 -0.56 -10.37 4.69
CA ASP A 77 -0.36 -11.61 3.94
C ASP A 77 -1.44 -11.69 2.86
N PHE A 78 -0.99 -11.78 1.60
CA PHE A 78 -1.88 -11.78 0.45
C PHE A 78 -1.53 -12.94 -0.48
N ARG A 79 -2.57 -13.59 -0.99
CA ARG A 79 -2.47 -14.74 -1.85
C ARG A 79 -3.24 -14.42 -3.13
N HIS A 80 -2.54 -14.28 -4.23
CA HIS A 80 -3.16 -14.06 -5.54
C HIS A 80 -3.53 -15.38 -6.24
N ASP A 81 -3.03 -16.52 -5.74
CA ASP A 81 -3.23 -17.85 -6.31
C ASP A 81 -3.37 -18.90 -5.19
N GLU A 82 -4.46 -19.67 -5.19
CA GLU A 82 -4.79 -20.69 -4.19
C GLU A 82 -3.83 -21.89 -4.14
N ASP A 83 -2.87 -21.99 -5.06
CA ASP A 83 -1.83 -23.02 -5.07
C ASP A 83 -0.46 -22.48 -4.62
N LYS A 84 -0.31 -21.16 -4.47
CA LYS A 84 0.96 -20.52 -4.08
C LYS A 84 0.98 -20.08 -2.61
N PRO A 85 2.14 -20.01 -1.94
CA PRO A 85 2.20 -19.39 -0.62
C PRO A 85 1.75 -17.93 -0.66
N ALA A 86 1.24 -17.43 0.47
CA ALA A 86 0.93 -16.01 0.59
C ALA A 86 2.22 -15.18 0.65
N ASP A 87 2.23 -14.06 -0.05
CA ASP A 87 3.30 -13.07 0.06
C ASP A 87 3.02 -12.16 1.25
N ARG A 88 4.05 -11.86 2.03
CA ARG A 88 3.97 -10.86 3.10
C ARG A 88 4.29 -9.48 2.53
N ILE A 89 3.24 -8.72 2.24
CA ILE A 89 3.34 -7.45 1.52
C ILE A 89 3.42 -6.29 2.50
N TYR A 90 4.43 -5.45 2.32
CA TYR A 90 4.56 -4.16 2.96
C TYR A 90 4.14 -3.04 2.01
N MET A 91 3.19 -2.24 2.44
CA MET A 91 2.61 -1.18 1.62
C MET A 91 2.73 0.16 2.33
N LYS A 92 3.11 1.19 1.58
CA LYS A 92 2.98 2.60 1.93
C LYS A 92 1.90 3.21 1.07
N LEU A 93 0.85 3.70 1.69
CA LEU A 93 -0.34 4.20 1.02
C LEU A 93 -0.52 5.68 1.31
N ARG A 94 -0.70 6.47 0.26
CA ARG A 94 -1.00 7.90 0.36
C ARG A 94 -2.21 8.23 -0.48
N LEU A 95 -3.28 8.69 0.16
CA LEU A 95 -4.42 9.24 -0.54
C LEU A 95 -4.17 10.71 -0.86
N LEU A 96 -4.33 11.09 -2.13
CA LEU A 96 -4.27 12.48 -2.57
C LEU A 96 -5.67 13.11 -2.47
N ASP A 97 -5.74 14.43 -2.36
CA ASP A 97 -7.02 15.18 -2.33
C ASP A 97 -7.85 14.97 -3.62
N THR A 98 -7.21 14.53 -4.71
CA THR A 98 -7.88 14.14 -5.96
C THR A 98 -8.62 12.80 -5.88
N GLY A 99 -8.48 12.06 -4.77
CA GLY A 99 -8.98 10.70 -4.60
C GLY A 99 -8.12 9.63 -5.28
N GLN A 100 -6.92 9.98 -5.74
CA GLN A 100 -5.95 9.02 -6.29
C GLN A 100 -5.10 8.43 -5.16
N LEU A 101 -4.96 7.10 -5.16
CA LEU A 101 -4.14 6.35 -4.22
C LEU A 101 -2.72 6.18 -4.80
N VAL A 102 -1.74 6.78 -4.13
CA VAL A 102 -0.31 6.55 -4.42
C VAL A 102 0.18 5.39 -3.57
N ILE A 103 0.83 4.42 -4.21
CA ILE A 103 1.27 3.17 -3.57
C ILE A 103 2.78 3.02 -3.72
N GLY A 104 3.46 2.83 -2.60
CA GLY A 104 4.75 2.14 -2.52
C GLY A 104 4.54 0.70 -2.06
N ILE A 105 4.98 -0.29 -2.83
CA ILE A 105 4.97 -1.71 -2.45
C ILE A 105 6.40 -2.19 -2.30
N GLY A 106 6.66 -2.90 -1.21
CA GLY A 106 7.80 -3.80 -1.08
C GLY A 106 7.31 -5.16 -0.59
N SER A 107 7.85 -6.25 -1.15
CA SER A 107 7.68 -7.57 -0.55
C SER A 107 8.89 -7.86 0.33
N PHE A 108 8.64 -8.34 1.54
CA PHE A 108 9.68 -9.00 2.32
C PHE A 108 9.70 -10.47 1.89
N HIS A 109 10.49 -10.79 0.86
CA HIS A 109 10.95 -12.17 0.71
C HIS A 109 11.94 -12.41 1.85
N VAL A 110 11.55 -13.21 2.83
CA VAL A 110 12.45 -13.72 3.86
C VAL A 110 13.10 -15.00 3.35
#